data_AF-A0A6A3F0T7-F1
#
_entry.id   AF-A0A6A3F0T7-F1
#
_cell.length_a   1.000
_cell.length_b   1.000
_cell.length_c   1.000
_cell.angle_alpha   90.00
_cell.angle_beta   90.00
_cell.angle_gamma   90.00
#
_symmetry.space_group_name_H-M   'P 1'
#
loop_
_entity.id
_entity.type
_entity.pdbx_description
1 polymer ?
#
loop_
_entity_poly.entity_id
_entity_poly.type
_entity_poly.pdbx_seq_one_letter_code
_entity_poly.pdbx_strand_id
1 'polypeptide(L)'
;MENASGHCESEVEDTARELRTTVRLFPANATEKVQPADRFPIQRIKEHWRRLAERRNIEAIRKGDWKTGSASSGKLANPGKQLFLNLASECIKLENEEKDHNSVDWAKKSMIQ
;
A
#
# COMPACT_ATOMS: atom_id res chain seq x y z
N MET A 1 -8.34 10.87 -8.57
CA MET A 1 -8.91 10.33 -7.32
C MET A 1 -9.86 9.20 -7.71
N GLU A 2 -9.96 8.08 -6.99
CA GLU A 2 -10.95 7.06 -7.34
C GLU A 2 -12.37 7.62 -7.23
N ASN A 3 -13.30 7.06 -8.00
CA ASN A 3 -14.70 7.51 -8.03
C ASN A 3 -15.52 6.96 -6.85
N ALA A 4 -14.93 6.83 -5.66
CA ALA A 4 -15.70 6.51 -4.46
C ALA A 4 -16.78 7.57 -4.23
N SER A 5 -17.90 7.21 -3.60
CA SER A 5 -19.08 8.09 -3.52
C SER A 5 -18.75 9.48 -2.95
N GLY A 6 -17.91 9.56 -1.93
CA GLY A 6 -17.47 10.83 -1.33
C GLY A 6 -16.45 11.63 -2.16
N HIS A 7 -15.92 11.08 -3.26
CA HIS A 7 -14.97 11.75 -4.16
C HIS A 7 -15.65 12.30 -5.42
N CYS A 8 -16.96 12.07 -5.59
CA CYS A 8 -17.74 12.46 -6.75
C CYS A 8 -18.92 13.40 -6.42
N GLU A 9 -18.94 13.95 -5.20
CA GLU A 9 -20.00 14.85 -4.75
C GLU A 9 -19.82 16.26 -5.34
N SER A 10 -20.89 17.05 -5.38
CA SER A 10 -20.87 18.40 -5.95
C SER A 10 -19.82 19.31 -5.27
N GLU A 11 -19.59 19.11 -3.97
CA GLU A 11 -18.56 19.83 -3.21
C GLU A 11 -17.15 19.62 -3.79
N VAL A 12 -16.86 18.43 -4.34
CA VAL A 12 -15.57 18.12 -4.96
C VAL A 12 -15.42 18.86 -6.28
N GLU A 13 -16.49 18.96 -7.07
CA GLU A 13 -16.50 19.73 -8.33
C GLU A 13 -16.36 21.24 -8.10
N ASP A 14 -17.04 21.77 -7.08
CA ASP A 14 -16.96 23.19 -6.70
C ASP A 14 -15.56 23.54 -6.21
N THR A 15 -14.98 22.70 -5.34
CA THR A 15 -13.60 22.86 -4.87
C THR A 15 -12.61 22.79 -6.03
N ALA A 16 -12.80 21.85 -6.97
CA ALA A 16 -11.93 21.74 -8.13
C ALA A 16 -11.97 23.01 -9.01
N ARG A 17 -13.15 23.61 -9.15
CA ARG A 17 -13.32 24.88 -9.88
C ARG A 17 -12.62 26.03 -9.20
N GLU A 18 -12.74 26.15 -7.87
CA GLU A 18 -12.03 27.17 -7.08
C GLU A 18 -10.51 27.04 -7.23
N LEU A 19 -10.00 25.82 -7.15
CA LEU A 19 -8.57 25.51 -7.31
C LEU A 19 -8.08 25.57 -8.77
N ARG A 20 -8.97 25.90 -9.73
CA ARG A 20 -8.68 25.90 -11.17
C ARG A 20 -8.08 24.58 -11.66
N THR A 21 -8.56 23.48 -11.12
CA THR A 21 -8.16 22.12 -11.50
C THR A 21 -9.34 21.37 -12.13
N THR A 22 -9.11 20.16 -12.60
CA THR A 22 -10.14 19.31 -13.22
C THR A 22 -10.15 17.95 -12.55
N VAL A 23 -11.34 17.52 -12.13
CA VAL A 23 -11.56 16.15 -11.66
C VAL A 23 -11.78 15.25 -12.87
N ARG A 24 -10.99 14.18 -12.96
CA ARG A 24 -11.16 13.14 -13.98
C ARG A 24 -11.77 11.91 -13.33
N LEU A 25 -12.92 11.49 -13.85
CA LEU A 25 -13.56 10.23 -13.45
C LEU A 25 -12.89 9.06 -14.17
N PHE A 26 -12.61 8.01 -13.43
CA PHE A 26 -12.03 6.79 -13.96
C PHE A 26 -13.09 5.75 -14.35
N PRO A 27 -12.78 4.80 -15.25
CA PRO A 27 -13.63 3.64 -15.46
C PRO A 27 -13.81 2.84 -14.16
N ALA A 28 -15.01 2.28 -13.95
CA ALA A 28 -15.26 1.44 -12.80
C ALA A 28 -14.34 0.20 -12.80
N ASN A 29 -13.87 -0.20 -11.60
CA ASN A 29 -13.02 -1.38 -11.39
C ASN A 29 -11.69 -1.39 -12.18
N ALA A 30 -11.07 -0.23 -12.40
CA ALA A 30 -9.83 -0.11 -13.17
C ALA A 30 -8.68 0.55 -12.39
N THR A 31 -8.78 0.65 -11.06
CA THR A 31 -7.85 1.37 -10.17
C THR A 31 -6.39 1.06 -10.45
N GLU A 32 -6.01 -0.21 -10.59
CA GLU A 32 -4.62 -0.62 -10.84
C GLU A 32 -4.07 -0.19 -12.20
N LYS A 33 -4.95 0.12 -13.17
CA LYS A 33 -4.58 0.53 -14.52
C LYS A 33 -4.54 2.03 -14.68
N VAL A 34 -5.44 2.74 -13.99
CA VAL A 34 -5.72 4.15 -14.23
C VAL A 34 -5.27 5.07 -13.09
N GLN A 35 -5.02 4.53 -11.89
CA GLN A 35 -4.52 5.30 -10.76
C GLN A 35 -3.01 5.11 -10.61
N PRO A 36 -2.20 6.13 -10.96
CA PRO A 36 -0.75 6.03 -10.85
C PRO A 36 -0.26 5.71 -9.43
N ALA A 37 -0.95 6.17 -8.38
CA ALA A 37 -0.60 5.86 -6.99
C ALA A 37 -0.72 4.34 -6.70
N ASP A 38 -1.79 3.70 -7.15
CA ASP A 38 -1.98 2.25 -7.01
C ASP A 38 -0.97 1.46 -7.84
N ARG A 39 -0.70 1.93 -9.06
CA ARG A 39 0.20 1.26 -10.00
C ARG A 39 1.67 1.36 -9.62
N PHE A 40 2.11 2.46 -9.02
CA PHE A 40 3.52 2.70 -8.72
C PHE A 40 3.82 2.52 -7.23
N PRO A 41 3.68 3.53 -6.35
CA PRO A 41 4.16 3.41 -4.97
C PRO A 41 3.42 2.33 -4.16
N ILE A 42 2.09 2.23 -4.26
CA ILE A 42 1.32 1.24 -3.49
C ILE A 42 1.65 -0.19 -3.92
N GLN A 43 1.83 -0.42 -5.23
CA GLN A 43 2.24 -1.74 -5.72
C GLN A 43 3.59 -2.16 -5.12
N ARG A 44 4.58 -1.26 -5.10
CA ARG A 44 5.90 -1.56 -4.53
C ARG A 44 5.85 -1.78 -3.03
N ILE A 45 5.05 -1.00 -2.29
CA ILE A 45 4.81 -1.24 -0.85
C ILE A 45 4.22 -2.63 -0.62
N LYS A 46 3.23 -3.06 -1.42
CA LYS A 46 2.62 -4.40 -1.31
C LYS A 46 3.64 -5.52 -1.58
N GLU A 47 4.55 -5.31 -2.52
CA GLU A 47 5.62 -6.27 -2.84
C GLU A 47 6.64 -6.38 -1.69
N HIS A 48 7.11 -5.25 -1.15
CA HIS A 48 7.99 -5.22 0.02
C HIS A 48 7.33 -5.88 1.23
N TRP A 49 6.06 -5.56 1.48
CA TRP A 49 5.26 -6.15 2.55
C TRP A 49 5.24 -7.66 2.45
N ARG A 50 4.89 -8.21 1.26
CA ARG A 50 4.81 -9.66 1.05
C ARG A 50 6.13 -10.33 1.36
N ARG A 51 7.24 -9.80 0.81
CA ARG A 51 8.58 -10.36 1.02
C ARG A 51 9.00 -10.35 2.49
N LEU A 52 8.81 -9.23 3.18
CA LEU A 52 9.22 -9.09 4.58
C LEU A 52 8.33 -9.92 5.52
N ALA A 53 7.01 -9.94 5.27
CA ALA A 53 6.07 -10.75 6.03
C ALA A 53 6.34 -12.25 5.84
N GLU A 54 6.66 -12.69 4.63
CA GLU A 54 7.00 -14.10 4.35
C GLU A 54 8.28 -14.51 5.07
N ARG A 55 9.36 -13.73 4.94
CA ARG A 55 10.62 -13.96 5.67
C ARG A 55 10.37 -14.12 7.17
N ARG A 56 9.58 -13.21 7.74
CA ARG A 56 9.19 -13.23 9.15
C ARG A 56 8.42 -14.50 9.51
N ASN A 57 7.42 -14.87 8.71
CA ASN A 57 6.61 -16.05 8.98
C ASN A 57 7.47 -17.31 8.97
N ILE A 58 8.40 -17.43 8.02
CA ILE A 58 9.37 -18.54 7.95
C ILE A 58 10.24 -18.58 9.22
N GLU A 59 10.75 -17.43 9.68
CA GLU A 59 11.53 -17.37 10.93
C GLU A 59 10.71 -17.79 12.15
N ALA A 60 9.47 -17.33 12.27
CA ALA A 60 8.57 -17.70 13.36
C ALA A 60 8.25 -19.20 13.35
N ILE A 61 8.03 -19.79 12.16
CA ILE A 61 7.87 -21.25 11.98
C ILE A 61 9.10 -21.98 12.49
N ARG A 62 10.31 -21.56 12.08
CA ARG A 62 11.58 -22.18 12.48
C ARG A 62 11.84 -22.09 13.98
N LYS A 63 11.42 -21.00 14.63
CA LYS A 63 11.54 -20.80 16.08
C LYS A 63 10.47 -21.54 16.88
N GLY A 64 9.43 -22.06 16.22
CA GLY A 64 8.31 -22.68 16.89
C GLY A 64 7.38 -21.69 17.58
N ASP A 65 7.31 -20.44 17.09
CA ASP A 65 6.50 -19.35 17.62
C ASP A 65 5.00 -19.55 17.29
N TRP A 66 4.47 -20.73 17.63
CA TRP A 66 3.09 -21.11 17.43
C TRP A 66 2.22 -20.52 18.53
N LYS A 67 0.97 -20.22 18.20
CA LYS A 67 -0.03 -19.83 19.19
C LYS A 67 -0.29 -21.01 20.12
N THR A 68 -0.14 -20.80 21.42
CA THR A 68 -0.37 -21.80 22.47
C THR A 68 -1.73 -21.62 23.16
N GLY A 69 -2.15 -22.63 23.93
CA GLY A 69 -3.39 -22.62 24.71
C GLY A 69 -4.61 -23.21 23.98
N SER A 70 -5.79 -23.07 24.60
CA SER A 70 -7.06 -23.65 24.12
C SER A 70 -7.50 -23.16 22.74
N ALA A 71 -6.92 -22.07 22.25
CA ALA A 71 -7.14 -21.52 20.92
C ALA A 71 -5.99 -21.81 19.93
N SER A 72 -5.16 -22.82 20.22
CA SER A 72 -4.13 -23.33 19.31
C SER A 72 -4.80 -24.04 18.13
N SER A 73 -4.65 -23.47 16.94
CA SER A 73 -5.20 -24.00 15.69
C SER A 73 -4.12 -24.15 14.61
N GLY A 74 -2.86 -24.39 15.02
CA GLY A 74 -1.71 -24.41 14.10
C GLY A 74 -1.33 -23.03 13.51
N LYS A 75 -1.87 -21.94 14.06
CA LYS A 75 -1.52 -20.56 13.67
C LYS A 75 -0.26 -20.10 14.38
N LEU A 76 0.53 -19.25 13.73
CA LEU A 76 1.60 -18.51 14.39
C LEU A 76 1.04 -17.59 15.49
N ALA A 77 1.83 -17.37 16.53
CA ALA A 77 1.51 -16.42 17.58
C ALA A 77 1.38 -15.01 16.98
N ASN A 78 0.34 -14.26 17.41
CA ASN A 78 0.18 -12.88 16.96
C ASN A 78 1.22 -11.99 17.66
N PRO A 79 2.15 -11.36 16.92
CA PRO A 79 3.20 -10.53 17.50
C PRO A 79 2.72 -9.13 17.95
N GLY A 80 1.43 -8.83 17.74
CA GLY A 80 0.82 -7.57 18.18
C GLY A 80 1.04 -6.40 17.21
N LYS A 81 0.44 -5.26 17.57
CA LYS A 81 0.34 -4.07 16.71
C LYS A 81 1.68 -3.42 16.37
N GLN A 82 2.58 -3.32 17.35
CA GLN A 82 3.88 -2.65 17.17
C GLN A 82 4.67 -3.24 16.01
N LEU A 83 4.62 -4.56 15.89
CA LEU A 83 5.32 -5.22 14.84
C LEU A 83 4.74 -4.92 13.44
N PHE A 84 3.42 -4.94 13.31
CA PHE A 84 2.75 -4.55 12.06
C PHE A 84 3.15 -3.13 11.64
N LEU A 85 3.21 -2.20 12.60
CA LEU A 85 3.60 -0.81 12.33
C LEU A 85 5.07 -0.68 11.92
N ASN A 86 5.97 -1.42 12.57
CA ASN A 86 7.38 -1.45 12.19
C ASN A 86 7.57 -2.01 10.78
N LEU A 87 6.86 -3.09 10.44
CA LEU A 87 6.87 -3.68 9.10
C LEU A 87 6.36 -2.67 8.05
N ALA A 88 5.27 -1.96 8.35
CA ALA A 88 4.72 -0.95 7.47
C ALA A 88 5.72 0.19 7.24
N SER A 89 6.36 0.68 8.31
CA SER A 89 7.40 1.71 8.22
C SER A 89 8.59 1.25 7.39
N GLU A 90 9.05 0.01 7.57
CA GLU A 90 10.14 -0.56 6.75
C GLU A 90 9.77 -0.65 5.28
N CYS A 91 8.54 -1.05 4.95
CA CYS A 91 8.07 -1.09 3.56
C CYS A 91 8.08 0.29 2.89
N ILE A 92 7.65 1.32 3.62
CA ILE A 92 7.65 2.71 3.13
C ILE A 92 9.09 3.21 2.92
N LYS A 93 10.02 2.90 3.83
CA LYS A 93 11.44 3.26 3.66
C LYS A 93 12.04 2.60 2.42
N LEU A 94 11.79 1.30 2.24
CA LEU A 94 12.28 0.56 1.09
C LEU A 94 11.72 1.09 -0.22
N GLU A 95 10.42 1.41 -0.28
CA GLU A 95 9.82 1.99 -1.48
C GLU A 95 10.39 3.38 -1.81
N ASN A 96 10.58 4.24 -0.80
CA ASN A 96 11.19 5.56 -0.97
C ASN A 96 12.64 5.52 -1.45
N GLU A 97 13.41 4.51 -1.03
CA GLU A 97 14.80 4.31 -1.46
C GLU A 97 14.89 3.71 -2.87
N GLU A 98 13.83 3.04 -3.31
CA GLU A 98 13.80 2.33 -4.57
C GLU A 98 13.64 3.26 -5.77
N LYS A 99 14.44 3.01 -6.81
CA LYS A 99 14.42 3.77 -8.05
C LYS A 99 14.32 2.84 -9.24
N ASP A 100 13.68 3.31 -10.29
CA ASP A 100 13.69 2.61 -11.57
C ASP A 100 15.03 2.77 -12.31
N HIS A 101 15.12 2.18 -13.51
CA HIS A 101 16.31 2.25 -14.35
C HIS A 101 16.75 3.67 -14.74
N ASN A 102 15.84 4.65 -14.66
CA ASN A 102 16.13 6.07 -14.92
C ASN A 102 16.44 6.83 -13.63
N SER A 103 16.67 6.14 -12.51
CA SER A 103 16.90 6.74 -11.19
C SER A 103 15.73 7.58 -10.67
N VAL A 104 14.51 7.32 -11.16
CA VAL A 104 13.28 7.98 -10.69
C VAL A 104 12.60 7.11 -9.64
N ASP A 105 12.26 7.70 -8.49
CA ASP A 105 11.48 7.01 -7.46
C ASP A 105 10.00 6.82 -7.89
N TRP A 106 9.35 5.82 -7.32
CA TRP A 106 8.00 5.41 -7.73
C TRP A 106 6.94 6.47 -7.41
N ALA A 107 7.11 7.22 -6.32
CA ALA A 107 6.27 8.36 -5.96
C ALA A 107 6.32 9.45 -7.06
N LYS A 108 7.51 9.89 -7.49
CA LYS A 108 7.66 10.84 -8.60
C LYS A 108 7.10 10.28 -9.89
N LYS A 109 7.34 9.00 -10.18
CA LYS A 109 6.80 8.35 -11.38
C LYS A 109 5.27 8.37 -11.42
N SER A 110 4.61 8.33 -10.26
CA SER A 110 3.16 8.45 -10.15
C SER A 110 2.62 9.85 -10.50
N MET A 111 3.47 10.89 -10.45
CA MET A 111 3.08 12.28 -10.69
C MET A 111 3.28 12.75 -12.13
N ILE A 112 3.99 11.99 -12.96
CA ILE A 112 4.41 12.42 -14.32
C ILE A 112 3.40 11.98 -15.41
N GLN A 113 2.25 11.41 -15.03
CA GLN A 113 1.24 10.93 -15.99
C GLN A 113 0.52 12.05 -16.76
#